data_AF-A0A2M8T6H8-F1
#
_entry.id   AF-A0A2M8T6H8-F1
#
_cell.length_a   1.000
_cell.length_b   1.000
_cell.length_c   1.000
_cell.angle_alpha   90.00
_cell.angle_beta   90.00
_cell.angle_gamma   90.00
#
_symmetry.space_group_name_H-M   'P 1'
#
loop_
_entity.id
_entity.type
_entity.pdbx_description
1 polymer ?
#
loop_
_entity_poly.entity_id
_entity_poly.type
_entity_poly.pdbx_seq_one_letter_code
_entity_poly.pdbx_strand_id
1 'polypeptide(L)'
;MKNTCINKLIKDVKYTSEIIDENIKTLEIMYKESPVRYKKHIETFILNLKKNLYERKMVITKIDSLEQSEDNFNKILGIIAKLKLLDDKYRMSHKMFKSFMKEWKI
;
A
#
# COMPACT_ATOMS: atom_id res chain seq x y z
N MET A 1 14.49 24.01 2.56
CA MET A 1 13.60 23.58 1.45
C MET A 1 13.67 22.09 1.14
N LYS A 2 14.87 21.48 1.01
CA LYS A 2 15.01 20.04 0.68
C LYS A 2 14.34 19.11 1.73
N ASN A 3 14.60 19.31 3.03
CA ASN A 3 13.99 18.48 4.09
C ASN A 3 12.46 18.57 4.13
N THR A 4 11.87 19.72 3.82
CA THR A 4 10.41 19.91 3.81
C THR A 4 9.71 19.05 2.74
N CYS A 5 10.35 18.86 1.58
CA CYS A 5 9.82 18.02 0.50
C CYS A 5 9.86 16.54 0.86
N ILE A 6 10.97 16.05 1.43
CA ILE A 6 11.09 14.66 1.87
C ILE A 6 10.09 14.35 2.99
N ASN A 7 9.97 15.22 4.00
CA ASN A 7 9.03 14.99 5.10
C ASN A 7 7.58 14.83 4.60
N LYS A 8 7.19 15.61 3.58
CA LYS A 8 5.89 15.46 2.93
C LYS A 8 5.75 14.10 2.24
N LEU A 9 6.75 13.68 1.48
CA LEU A 9 6.73 12.39 0.79
C LEU A 9 6.67 11.21 1.77
N ILE A 10 7.36 11.32 2.91
CA ILE A 10 7.34 10.30 3.97
C ILE A 10 5.95 10.23 4.61
N LYS A 11 5.34 11.39 4.88
CA LYS A 11 3.96 11.46 5.37
C LYS A 11 2.99 10.81 4.40
N ASP A 12 3.12 11.07 3.10
CA ASP A 12 2.29 10.45 2.07
C ASP A 12 2.45 8.93 2.03
N VAL A 13 3.69 8.43 2.20
CA VAL A 13 3.99 6.99 2.28
C VAL A 13 3.35 6.37 3.52
N LYS A 14 3.46 7.01 4.69
CA LYS A 14 2.84 6.53 5.94
C LYS A 14 1.32 6.49 5.82
N TYR A 15 0.71 7.56 5.32
CA TYR A 15 -0.74 7.66 5.09
C TYR A 15 -1.26 6.59 4.11
N THR A 16 -0.54 6.33 3.02
CA THR A 16 -0.93 5.28 2.07
C THR A 16 -0.89 3.89 2.71
N SER A 17 0.05 3.63 3.63
CA SER A 17 0.10 2.37 4.39
C SER A 17 -1.10 2.20 5.33
N GLU A 18 -1.57 3.28 5.95
CA GLU A 18 -2.78 3.29 6.78
C GLU A 18 -4.01 2.93 5.94
N ILE A 19 -4.18 3.56 4.76
CA ILE A 19 -5.26 3.24 3.82
C ILE A 19 -5.22 1.76 3.41
N ILE A 20 -4.04 1.20 3.14
CA ILE A 20 -3.90 -0.21 2.77
C ILE A 20 -4.33 -1.12 3.93
N ASP A 21 -3.94 -0.80 5.17
CA ASP A 21 -4.33 -1.55 6.37
C ASP A 21 -5.85 -1.53 6.59
N GLU A 22 -6.49 -0.38 6.41
CA GLU A 22 -7.96 -0.24 6.47
C GLU A 22 -8.65 -1.08 5.38
N ASN A 23 -8.17 -1.01 4.14
CA ASN A 23 -8.73 -1.80 3.04
C ASN A 23 -8.63 -3.31 3.30
N ILE A 24 -7.54 -3.79 3.90
CA ILE A 24 -7.40 -5.20 4.29
C ILE A 24 -8.52 -5.58 5.27
N LYS A 25 -8.77 -4.76 6.30
CA LYS A 25 -9.83 -5.03 7.30
C LYS A 25 -11.21 -5.07 6.63
N THR A 26 -11.50 -4.14 5.73
CA THR A 26 -12.76 -4.14 4.98
C THR A 26 -12.91 -5.40 4.12
N LEU A 27 -11.84 -5.84 3.45
CA LEU A 27 -11.86 -7.04 2.62
C LEU A 27 -11.99 -8.32 3.44
N GLU A 28 -11.42 -8.38 4.63
CA GLU A 28 -11.57 -9.52 5.54
C GLU A 28 -13.03 -9.67 6.01
N ILE A 29 -13.75 -8.55 6.20
CA ILE A 29 -15.20 -8.56 6.45
C ILE A 29 -15.93 -9.07 5.21
N MET A 30 -15.66 -8.50 4.03
CA MET A 30 -16.28 -8.92 2.77
C MET A 30 -16.05 -10.41 2.49
N TYR A 31 -14.84 -10.93 2.73
CA TYR A 31 -14.49 -12.33 2.53
C TYR A 31 -15.41 -13.28 3.32
N LYS A 32 -15.76 -12.93 4.56
CA LYS A 32 -16.65 -13.73 5.41
C LYS A 32 -18.06 -13.80 4.83
N GLU A 33 -18.55 -12.68 4.31
CA GLU A 33 -19.90 -12.50 3.74
C GLU A 33 -20.01 -12.96 2.28
N SER A 34 -18.88 -13.20 1.61
CA SER A 34 -18.85 -13.49 0.18
C SER A 34 -19.32 -14.91 -0.18
N PRO A 35 -20.02 -15.08 -1.31
CA PRO A 35 -20.28 -16.39 -1.90
C PRO A 35 -18.98 -17.17 -2.13
N VAL A 36 -19.03 -18.50 -1.97
CA VAL A 36 -17.85 -19.40 -2.09
C VAL A 36 -17.08 -19.18 -3.39
N ARG A 37 -17.77 -18.96 -4.52
CA ARG A 37 -17.16 -18.73 -5.84
C ARG A 37 -16.24 -17.50 -5.89
N TYR A 38 -16.44 -16.51 -5.02
CA TYR A 38 -15.64 -15.28 -4.97
C TYR A 38 -14.57 -15.29 -3.87
N LYS A 39 -14.67 -16.19 -2.88
CA LYS A 39 -13.77 -16.24 -1.73
C LYS A 39 -12.30 -16.36 -2.13
N LYS A 40 -11.97 -17.24 -3.08
CA LYS A 40 -10.59 -17.43 -3.55
C LYS A 40 -9.99 -16.17 -4.17
N HIS A 41 -10.78 -15.38 -4.89
CA HIS A 41 -10.33 -14.13 -5.49
C HIS A 41 -10.07 -13.06 -4.41
N ILE A 42 -10.96 -12.94 -3.44
CA ILE A 42 -10.84 -11.98 -2.33
C ILE A 42 -9.65 -12.37 -1.44
N GLU A 43 -9.48 -13.65 -1.12
CA GLU A 43 -8.36 -14.18 -0.35
C GLU A 43 -7.02 -13.85 -1.02
N THR A 44 -6.91 -14.11 -2.34
CA THR A 44 -5.72 -13.76 -3.12
C THR A 44 -5.44 -12.26 -3.07
N PHE A 45 -6.49 -11.43 -3.14
CA PHE A 45 -6.35 -9.98 -3.08
C PHE A 45 -5.88 -9.51 -1.68
N ILE A 46 -6.43 -10.08 -0.61
CA ILE A 46 -6.00 -9.83 0.79
C ILE A 46 -4.53 -10.22 0.98
N LEU A 47 -4.11 -11.39 0.49
CA LEU A 47 -2.71 -11.85 0.56
C LEU A 47 -1.75 -10.87 -0.12
N ASN A 48 -2.10 -10.41 -1.32
CA ASN A 48 -1.30 -9.43 -2.06
C ASN A 48 -1.21 -8.09 -1.32
N LEU A 49 -2.31 -7.65 -0.71
CA LEU A 49 -2.33 -6.43 0.11
C LEU A 49 -1.45 -6.54 1.35
N LYS A 50 -1.54 -7.66 2.08
CA LYS A 50 -0.70 -7.93 3.26
C LYS A 50 0.78 -7.92 2.90
N LYS A 51 1.14 -8.54 1.77
CA LYS A 51 2.52 -8.51 1.26
C LYS A 51 2.97 -7.09 0.93
N ASN A 52 2.14 -6.31 0.23
CA ASN A 52 2.44 -4.92 -0.08
C ASN A 52 2.64 -4.09 1.20
N LEU A 53 1.72 -4.21 2.16
CA LEU A 53 1.81 -3.51 3.45
C LEU A 53 3.09 -3.87 4.22
N TYR A 54 3.49 -5.15 4.21
CA TYR A 54 4.73 -5.59 4.83
C TYR A 54 5.96 -4.94 4.17
N GLU A 55 6.05 -4.99 2.84
CA GLU A 55 7.15 -4.35 2.09
C GLU A 55 7.21 -2.85 2.37
N ARG A 56 6.06 -2.17 2.42
CA ARG A 56 5.97 -0.74 2.78
C ARG A 56 6.46 -0.45 4.19
N LYS A 57 6.05 -1.24 5.19
CA LYS A 57 6.52 -1.09 6.57
C LYS A 57 8.05 -1.20 6.65
N MET A 58 8.63 -2.20 5.98
CA MET A 58 10.10 -2.32 5.93
C MET A 58 10.78 -1.09 5.32
N VAL A 59 10.20 -0.53 4.27
CA VAL A 59 10.75 0.68 3.64
C VAL A 59 10.62 1.89 4.55
N ILE A 60 9.48 2.07 5.23
CA ILE A 60 9.30 3.15 6.21
C ILE A 60 10.36 3.05 7.31
N THR A 61 10.60 1.86 7.86
CA THR A 61 11.67 1.66 8.86
C THR A 61 13.05 2.06 8.33
N LYS A 62 13.36 1.72 7.06
CA LYS A 62 14.63 2.16 6.43
C LYS A 62 14.68 3.68 6.30
N ILE A 63 13.58 4.32 5.90
CA ILE A 63 13.53 5.78 5.80
C ILE A 63 13.73 6.43 7.18
N ASP A 64 13.00 5.99 8.20
CA ASP A 64 13.11 6.52 9.56
C ASP A 64 14.55 6.39 10.10
N SER A 65 15.26 5.29 9.76
CA SER A 65 16.69 5.12 10.12
C SER A 65 17.64 6.07 9.38
N LEU A 66 17.29 6.47 8.15
CA LEU A 66 18.11 7.38 7.33
C LEU A 66 17.85 8.85 7.67
N GLU A 67 16.66 9.22 8.16
CA GLU A 67 16.35 10.57 8.64
C GLU A 67 17.24 11.00 9.83
N GLN A 68 17.76 10.05 10.60
CA GLN A 68 18.66 10.32 11.74
C GLN A 68 20.07 10.75 11.32
N SER A 69 20.35 10.88 10.03
CA SER A 69 21.68 11.23 9.50
C SER A 69 21.57 12.35 8.47
N GLU A 70 22.37 13.41 8.62
CA GLU A 70 22.16 14.71 7.97
C GLU A 70 22.33 14.72 6.43
N ASP A 71 22.82 13.65 5.80
CA ASP A 71 23.17 13.67 4.38
C ASP A 71 22.68 12.45 3.57
N ASN A 72 21.41 12.07 3.76
CA ASN A 72 20.79 10.94 3.05
C ASN A 72 19.60 11.30 2.13
N PHE A 73 19.43 12.59 1.81
CA PHE A 73 18.32 13.10 0.96
C PHE A 73 18.11 12.27 -0.32
N ASN A 74 19.16 12.08 -1.11
CA ASN A 74 19.07 11.36 -2.40
C ASN A 74 18.74 9.86 -2.22
N LYS A 75 19.22 9.24 -1.13
CA LYS A 75 18.92 7.83 -0.83
C LYS A 75 17.46 7.66 -0.44
N ILE A 76 16.94 8.53 0.44
CA ILE A 76 15.53 8.53 0.83
C ILE A 76 14.64 8.78 -0.39
N LEU A 77 14.98 9.75 -1.24
CA LEU A 77 14.22 10.04 -2.45
C LEU A 77 14.19 8.84 -3.42
N GLY A 78 15.33 8.16 -3.62
CA GLY A 78 15.39 6.96 -4.46
C GLY A 78 14.57 5.79 -3.91
N ILE A 79 14.53 5.63 -2.59
CA ILE A 79 13.68 4.62 -1.92
C ILE A 79 12.20 4.95 -2.12
N ILE A 80 11.80 6.21 -1.94
CA ILE A 80 10.41 6.66 -2.12
C ILE A 80 9.97 6.52 -3.58
N ALA A 81 10.83 6.82 -4.55
CA ALA A 81 10.52 6.64 -5.97
C ALA A 81 10.20 5.18 -6.31
N LYS A 82 10.97 4.23 -5.76
CA LYS A 82 10.70 2.79 -5.92
C LYS A 82 9.37 2.38 -5.29
N LEU A 83 9.03 2.93 -4.12
CA LEU A 83 7.72 2.71 -3.50
C LEU A 83 6.57 3.23 -4.36
N LYS A 84 6.68 4.44 -4.93
CA LYS A 84 5.63 5.01 -5.78
C LYS A 84 5.36 4.16 -7.03
N LEU A 85 6.38 3.54 -7.61
CA LEU A 85 6.20 2.59 -8.71
C LEU A 85 5.43 1.33 -8.29
N LEU A 86 5.61 0.87 -7.05
CA LEU A 86 4.81 -0.22 -6.49
C LEU A 86 3.36 0.22 -6.24
N ASP A 87 3.16 1.46 -5.82
CA ASP A 87 1.83 2.04 -5.59
C ASP A 87 1.01 2.14 -6.87
N ASP A 88 1.63 2.49 -8.00
CA ASP A 88 0.94 2.51 -9.30
C ASP A 88 0.47 1.11 -9.74
N LYS A 89 1.28 0.07 -9.52
CA LYS A 89 0.87 -1.32 -9.77
C LYS A 89 -0.30 -1.73 -8.88
N TYR A 90 -0.23 -1.39 -7.59
CA TYR A 90 -1.31 -1.67 -6.64
C TYR A 90 -2.62 -0.95 -7.03
N ARG A 91 -2.52 0.32 -7.41
CA ARG A 91 -3.67 1.13 -7.85
C ARG A 91 -4.39 0.51 -9.04
N MET A 92 -3.65 -0.12 -9.95
CA MET A 92 -4.22 -0.84 -11.07
C MET A 92 -4.96 -2.11 -10.62
N SER A 93 -4.33 -2.93 -9.77
CA SER A 93 -4.96 -4.13 -9.19
C SER A 93 -6.22 -3.80 -8.41
N HIS A 94 -6.22 -2.71 -7.64
CA HIS A 94 -7.40 -2.23 -6.91
C HIS A 94 -8.53 -1.77 -7.85
N LYS A 95 -8.21 -1.09 -8.96
CA LYS A 95 -9.22 -0.75 -9.99
C LYS A 95 -9.86 -2.00 -10.60
N MET A 96 -9.04 -3.01 -10.93
CA MET A 96 -9.54 -4.29 -11.46
C MET A 96 -10.44 -5.01 -10.46
N PHE A 97 -10.03 -5.09 -9.19
CA PHE A 97 -10.83 -5.66 -8.13
C PHE A 97 -12.17 -4.92 -7.95
N LYS A 98 -12.16 -3.58 -7.93
CA LYS A 98 -13.39 -2.78 -7.84
C LYS A 98 -14.32 -3.02 -9.03
N SER A 99 -13.78 -3.23 -10.23
CA SER A 99 -14.59 -3.59 -11.41
C SER A 99 -15.27 -4.94 -11.21
N PHE A 100 -14.51 -5.96 -10.80
CA PHE A 100 -15.02 -7.29 -10.50
C PHE A 100 -16.12 -7.28 -9.41
N MET A 101 -15.95 -6.45 -8.38
CA MET A 101 -16.94 -6.31 -7.31
C MET A 101 -18.20 -5.55 -7.73
N LYS A 102 -18.14 -4.66 -8.74
CA LYS A 102 -19.35 -4.04 -9.29
C LYS A 102 -20.24 -5.07 -9.98
N GLU A 103 -19.65 -6.08 -10.62
CA GLU A 103 -20.38 -7.21 -11.23
C GLU A 103 -21.03 -8.12 -10.17
N TRP A 104 -20.62 -8.02 -8.89
CA TRP A 104 -21.25 -8.73 -7.78
C TRP A 104 -22.56 -8.06 -7.30
N LYS A 105 -22.79 -6.77 -7.59
CA LYS A 105 -24.10 -6.14 -7.31
C LYS A 105 -25.14 -6.61 -8.34
N ILE A 106 -25.80 -7.74 -8.03
CA ILE A 106 -27.18 -8.05 -8.42
C ILE A 106 -28.10 -7.45 -7.37
#